data_AF-A0A955XK54-F1
#
_entry.id   AF-A0A955XK54-F1
#
_cell.length_a   1.000
_cell.length_b   1.000
_cell.length_c   1.000
_cell.angle_alpha   90.00
_cell.angle_beta   90.00
_cell.angle_gamma   90.00
#
_symmetry.space_group_name_H-M   'P 1'
#
loop_
_entity.id
_entity.type
_entity.pdbx_description
1 polymer ?
#
loop_
_entity_poly.entity_id
_entity_poly.type
_entity_poly.pdbx_seq_one_letter_code
_entity_poly.pdbx_strand_id
1 'polypeptide(L)'
;MPRHMPPPPIVGLRRARYWIEHYARMKGIRLVALARSAGISRTTWYRLMEPDPAAGGVTDAHIGTIESLARALEVDLSELFQPVPGEEADA
;
A
#
# COMPACT_ATOMS: atom_id res chain seq x y z
N MET A 1 30.17 14.02 -9.59
CA MET A 1 29.26 13.01 -10.15
C MET A 1 28.10 12.84 -9.18
N PRO A 2 26.85 13.17 -9.54
CA PRO A 2 25.74 12.89 -8.63
C PRO A 2 25.57 11.37 -8.57
N ARG A 3 25.76 10.80 -7.39
CA ARG A 3 25.43 9.39 -7.12
C ARG A 3 23.95 9.23 -7.42
N HIS A 4 23.61 8.42 -8.40
CA HIS A 4 22.24 7.98 -8.60
C HIS A 4 21.92 7.05 -7.43
N MET A 5 21.48 7.65 -6.32
CA MET A 5 21.02 6.92 -5.17
C MET A 5 19.71 6.26 -5.61
N PRO A 6 19.59 4.92 -5.59
CA PRO A 6 18.30 4.30 -5.85
C PRO A 6 17.30 4.90 -4.85
N PRO A 7 16.07 5.23 -5.29
CA PRO A 7 15.07 5.75 -4.36
C PRO A 7 14.94 4.77 -3.19
N PRO A 8 14.88 5.26 -1.93
CA PRO A 8 14.82 4.38 -0.77
C PRO A 8 13.68 3.36 -0.94
N PRO A 9 13.94 2.07 -0.70
CA PRO A 9 13.05 1.00 -1.11
C PRO A 9 11.79 0.93 -0.24
N ILE A 10 10.62 0.87 -0.87
CA ILE A 10 9.50 -0.03 -0.52
C ILE A 10 8.81 0.18 0.86
N VAL A 11 9.22 1.13 1.70
CA VAL A 11 8.62 1.35 3.04
C VAL A 11 7.13 1.73 2.93
N GLY A 12 6.80 2.71 2.08
CA GLY A 12 5.41 3.19 1.96
C GLY A 12 4.43 2.12 1.46
N LEU A 13 4.86 1.26 0.53
CA LEU A 13 4.00 0.19 0.00
C LEU A 13 3.76 -0.92 1.03
N ARG A 14 4.81 -1.26 1.79
CA ARG A 14 4.72 -2.25 2.88
C ARG A 14 3.76 -1.77 3.97
N ARG A 15 3.89 -0.52 4.40
CA ARG A 15 2.98 0.12 5.36
C ARG A 15 1.54 0.12 4.84
N ALA A 16 1.34 0.59 3.61
CA ALA A 16 0.02 0.64 3.00
C ALA A 16 -0.64 -0.73 2.97
N ARG A 17 0.09 -1.76 2.51
CA ARG A 17 -0.42 -3.13 2.50
C ARG A 17 -0.82 -3.61 3.89
N TYR A 18 0.05 -3.44 4.87
CA TYR A 18 -0.23 -3.86 6.25
C TYR A 18 -1.53 -3.22 6.77
N TRP A 19 -1.66 -1.90 6.63
CA TRP A 19 -2.83 -1.17 7.13
C TRP A 19 -4.10 -1.50 6.34
N ILE A 20 -4.02 -1.68 5.02
CA ILE A 20 -5.15 -2.15 4.21
C ILE A 20 -5.65 -3.51 4.72
N GLU A 21 -4.75 -4.47 4.95
CA GLU A 21 -5.09 -5.79 5.47
C GLU A 21 -5.68 -5.70 6.89
N HIS A 22 -5.09 -4.84 7.73
CA HIS A 22 -5.53 -4.61 9.10
C HIS A 22 -6.95 -4.02 9.16
N TYR A 23 -7.22 -2.91 8.47
CA TYR A 23 -8.53 -2.28 8.45
C TYR A 23 -9.60 -3.16 7.80
N ALA A 24 -9.26 -3.88 6.72
CA ALA A 24 -10.17 -4.83 6.11
C ALA A 24 -10.59 -5.92 7.11
N ARG A 25 -9.63 -6.44 7.89
CA ARG A 25 -9.91 -7.43 8.94
C ARG A 25 -10.77 -6.85 10.06
N MET A 26 -10.48 -5.64 10.53
CA MET A 26 -11.29 -4.99 11.57
C MET A 26 -12.73 -4.75 11.12
N LYS A 27 -12.94 -4.40 9.85
CA LYS A 27 -14.26 -4.16 9.25
C LYS A 27 -14.95 -5.44 8.77
N GLY A 28 -14.32 -6.62 8.89
CA GLY A 28 -14.85 -7.89 8.39
C GLY A 28 -14.97 -7.95 6.85
N ILE A 29 -14.25 -7.09 6.13
CA ILE A 29 -14.28 -7.00 4.67
C ILE A 29 -13.27 -7.99 4.09
N ARG A 30 -13.71 -8.83 3.15
CA ARG A 30 -12.80 -9.69 2.39
C ARG A 30 -11.97 -8.83 1.43
N LEU A 31 -10.66 -9.06 1.38
CA LEU A 31 -9.74 -8.30 0.51
C LEU A 31 -10.18 -8.29 -0.97
N VAL A 32 -10.74 -9.39 -1.47
CA VAL A 32 -11.28 -9.47 -2.83
C VAL A 32 -12.52 -8.58 -3.03
N ALA A 33 -13.37 -8.46 -1.99
CA ALA A 33 -14.52 -7.57 -2.02
C ALA A 33 -14.07 -6.11 -1.97
N LEU A 34 -13.06 -5.80 -1.15
CA LEU A 34 -12.46 -4.48 -1.07
C LEU A 34 -11.84 -4.03 -2.41
N ALA A 35 -11.07 -4.90 -3.06
CA ALA A 35 -10.49 -4.61 -4.36
C ALA A 35 -11.59 -4.32 -5.41
N ARG A 36 -12.69 -5.07 -5.37
CA ARG A 36 -13.84 -4.86 -6.26
C ARG A 36 -14.55 -3.54 -5.98
N SER A 37 -14.81 -3.19 -4.72
CA SER A 37 -15.46 -1.92 -4.37
C SER A 37 -14.59 -0.70 -4.70
N ALA A 38 -13.26 -0.87 -4.67
CA ALA A 38 -12.31 0.15 -5.11
C ALA A 38 -12.10 0.20 -6.64
N GLY A 39 -12.80 -0.63 -7.43
CA GLY A 39 -12.64 -0.67 -8.90
C GLY A 39 -11.30 -1.22 -9.37
N ILE A 40 -10.59 -1.98 -8.53
CA ILE A 40 -9.23 -2.45 -8.79
C ILE A 40 -9.27 -3.78 -9.54
N SER A 41 -8.57 -3.83 -10.68
CA SER A 41 -8.43 -5.06 -11.45
C SER A 41 -7.64 -6.12 -10.66
N ARG A 42 -7.89 -7.41 -10.95
CA ARG A 42 -7.16 -8.52 -10.31
C ARG A 42 -5.64 -8.42 -10.52
N THR A 43 -5.22 -7.95 -11.70
CA THR A 43 -3.81 -7.76 -12.05
C THR A 43 -3.18 -6.64 -11.23
N THR A 44 -3.88 -5.51 -11.08
CA THR A 44 -3.43 -4.38 -10.26
C THR A 44 -3.33 -4.77 -8.78
N TRP A 45 -4.33 -5.51 -8.29
CA TRP A 45 -4.31 -6.05 -6.93
C TRP A 45 -3.12 -6.96 -6.68
N TYR A 46 -2.82 -7.87 -7.62
CA TYR A 46 -1.65 -8.74 -7.52
C TYR A 46 -0.34 -7.96 -7.47
N ARG A 47 -0.19 -6.94 -8.32
CA ARG A 47 1.01 -6.08 -8.31
C ARG A 47 1.18 -5.28 -7.02
N LEU A 48 0.07 -4.89 -6.39
CA LEU A 48 0.08 -4.19 -5.10
C LEU A 48 0.48 -5.11 -3.95
N MET A 49 -0.03 -6.35 -3.95
CA MET A 49 0.21 -7.34 -2.89
C MET A 49 1.53 -8.08 -3.04
N GLU A 50 2.02 -8.26 -4.26
CA GLU A 50 3.31 -8.87 -4.59
C GLU A 50 4.17 -7.87 -5.36
N PRO A 51 4.65 -6.80 -4.71
CA PRO A 51 5.48 -5.83 -5.39
C PRO A 51 6.79 -6.48 -5.81
N ASP A 52 7.11 -6.34 -7.10
CA ASP A 52 8.44 -6.68 -7.61
C ASP A 52 9.48 -5.82 -6.88
N PRO A 53 10.39 -6.41 -6.10
CA PRO A 53 11.42 -5.66 -5.37
C PRO A 53 12.34 -4.85 -6.30
N ALA A 54 12.41 -5.18 -7.60
CA ALA A 54 13.16 -4.41 -8.59
C ALA A 54 12.45 -3.12 -9.06
N ALA A 55 11.14 -2.98 -8.81
CA ALA A 55 10.32 -1.91 -9.41
C ALA A 55 10.39 -0.53 -8.71
N GLY A 56 11.15 -0.39 -7.61
CA GLY A 56 11.44 0.91 -6.99
C GLY A 56 10.22 1.68 -6.47
N GLY A 57 9.93 1.57 -5.16
CA GLY A 57 9.02 2.48 -4.45
C GLY A 57 7.53 2.41 -4.84
N VAL A 58 6.72 3.26 -4.19
CA VAL A 58 5.31 3.47 -4.56
C VAL A 58 5.30 4.34 -5.81
N THR A 59 4.88 3.80 -6.94
CA THR A 59 4.70 4.56 -8.18
C THR A 59 3.38 5.35 -8.15
N ASP A 60 3.21 6.35 -9.00
CA ASP A 60 1.96 7.11 -9.10
C ASP A 60 0.74 6.20 -9.38
N ALA A 61 0.96 5.14 -10.17
CA ALA A 61 -0.05 4.10 -10.42
C ALA A 61 -0.44 3.32 -9.15
N HIS A 62 0.50 3.10 -8.24
CA HIS A 62 0.22 2.52 -6.92
C HIS A 62 -0.45 3.52 -5.98
N ILE A 63 -0.09 4.81 -5.99
CA ILE A 63 -0.73 5.82 -5.13
C ILE A 63 -2.23 5.92 -5.42
N GLY A 64 -2.65 6.08 -6.67
CA GLY A 64 -4.08 6.15 -7.01
C GLY A 64 -4.86 4.87 -6.64
N THR A 65 -4.17 3.72 -6.67
CA THR A 65 -4.75 2.44 -6.21
C THR A 65 -4.93 2.42 -4.69
N ILE A 66 -3.92 2.89 -3.94
CA ILE A 66 -3.96 2.98 -2.47
C ILE A 66 -5.03 3.98 -2.03
N GLU A 67 -5.16 5.13 -2.70
CA GLU A 67 -6.23 6.10 -2.46
C GLU A 67 -7.63 5.50 -2.66
N SER A 68 -7.82 4.72 -3.72
CA SER A 68 -9.09 4.03 -3.97
C SER A 68 -9.42 3.02 -2.87
N LEU A 69 -8.40 2.32 -2.34
CA LEU A 69 -8.55 1.41 -1.20
C LEU A 69 -8.85 2.15 0.10
N ALA A 70 -8.19 3.28 0.36
CA ALA A 70 -8.45 4.12 1.52
C ALA A 70 -9.91 4.60 1.54
N ARG A 71 -10.41 5.07 0.38
CA ARG A 71 -11.82 5.47 0.23
C ARG A 71 -12.77 4.31 0.45
N ALA A 72 -12.48 3.14 -0.12
CA ALA A 72 -13.31 1.95 0.06
C ALA A 72 -13.28 1.40 1.50
N LEU A 73 -12.20 1.67 2.24
CA LEU A 73 -12.08 1.36 3.66
C LEU A 73 -12.65 2.47 4.55
N GLU A 74 -13.02 3.63 4.02
CA GLU A 74 -13.41 4.81 4.79
C GLU A 74 -12.37 5.18 5.86
N VAL A 75 -11.10 5.27 5.46
CA VAL A 75 -9.97 5.69 6.30
C VAL A 75 -9.18 6.80 5.60
N ASP A 76 -8.46 7.61 6.38
CA ASP A 76 -7.59 8.62 5.79
C ASP A 76 -6.39 7.96 5.09
N LEU A 77 -5.95 8.54 3.97
CA LEU A 77 -4.81 8.01 3.22
C LEU A 77 -3.54 7.95 4.08
N SER A 78 -3.33 8.95 4.94
CA SER A 78 -2.16 9.03 5.82
C SER A 78 -2.11 7.89 6.84
N GLU A 79 -3.27 7.33 7.24
CA GLU A 79 -3.33 6.16 8.12
C GLU A 79 -2.65 4.94 7.49
N LEU A 80 -2.72 4.81 6.16
CA LEU A 80 -2.08 3.71 5.44
C LEU A 80 -0.56 3.85 5.39
N PHE A 81 0.01 5.01 5.70
CA PHE A 81 1.45 5.24 5.69
C PHE A 81 2.07 5.37 7.09
N GLN A 82 1.27 5.11 8.13
CA GLN A 82 1.77 5.06 9.50
C GLN A 82 2.79 3.91 9.67
N PRO A 83 3.79 4.07 10.55
CA PRO A 83 4.71 2.99 10.89
C PRO A 83 3.96 1.72 11.31
N VAL A 84 4.38 0.55 10.81
CA VAL A 84 3.78 -0.71 11.25
C VAL A 84 4.37 -1.15 12.60
N PRO A 85 3.64 -1.90 13.43
CA PRO A 85 4.20 -2.46 14.66
C PRO A 85 5.46 -3.30 14.36
N GLY A 86 6.58 -2.95 14.98
CA GLY A 86 7.87 -3.62 14.75
C GLY A 86 8.75 -3.01 13.65
N GLU A 87 8.28 -1.99 12.92
CA GLU A 87 9.21 -1.00 12.35
C GLU A 87 9.71 -0.17 13.54
N GLU A 88 10.94 -0.44 14.01
CA GLU A 88 11.62 0.55 14.82
C GLU A 88 11.66 1.84 14.00
N ALA A 89 11.17 2.93 14.60
CA ALA A 89 11.37 4.25 14.05
C ALA A 89 12.88 4.52 14.10
N ASP A 90 13.60 4.07 13.06
CA ASP A 90 14.99 4.43 12.82
C ASP A 90 14.99 5.95 12.64
N ALA A 91 15.27 6.61 13.77
CA ALA A 91 15.32 8.06 13.95
C ALA A 91 16.60 8.63 13.37
#